data_AF-A0A2G9Y3M1-F1
#
_entry.id   AF-A0A2G9Y3M1-F1
#
_cell.length_a   1.000
_cell.length_b   1.000
_cell.length_c   1.000
_cell.angle_alpha   90.00
_cell.angle_beta   90.00
_cell.angle_gamma   90.00
#
_symmetry.space_group_name_H-M   'P 1'
#
loop_
_entity.id
_entity.type
_entity.pdbx_description
1 polymer ?
#
loop_
_entity_poly.entity_id
_entity_poly.type
_entity_poly.pdbx_seq_one_letter_code
_entity_poly.pdbx_strand_id
1 'polypeptide(L)'
;MTAKTLKAFLRGLGMINEYSRPHLPQDSAEIERFFRTLKQGEVYREEYMDPYEARDGISYFIEYYNHRRPHQGIGFVTPYERLTGQDEHIKKERKINSLYAQRIRMSKNKGLFLICPEETMSLTSLNKNI
;
A
#
# COMPACT_ATOMS: atom_id res chain seq x y z
N MET A 1 -5.26 -11.34 -30.63
CA MET A 1 -6.07 -10.11 -30.71
C MET A 1 -5.25 -9.01 -31.37
N THR A 2 -5.79 -8.33 -32.40
CA THR A 2 -5.13 -7.18 -33.04
C THR A 2 -5.56 -5.87 -32.37
N ALA A 3 -4.77 -4.80 -32.49
CA ALA A 3 -5.06 -3.51 -31.84
C ALA A 3 -6.48 -2.96 -32.14
N LYS A 4 -7.00 -3.19 -33.36
CA LYS A 4 -8.37 -2.79 -33.75
C LYS A 4 -9.44 -3.56 -32.96
N THR A 5 -9.22 -4.85 -32.72
CA THR A 5 -10.14 -5.69 -31.93
C THR A 5 -10.19 -5.26 -30.46
N LEU A 6 -9.05 -4.89 -29.87
CA LEU A 6 -8.99 -4.38 -28.50
C LEU A 6 -9.75 -3.05 -28.35
N LYS A 7 -9.55 -2.09 -29.26
CA LYS A 7 -10.23 -0.79 -29.18
C LYS A 7 -11.75 -0.92 -29.31
N ALA A 8 -12.22 -1.84 -30.16
CA ALA A 8 -13.64 -2.14 -30.27
C ALA A 8 -14.21 -2.77 -28.99
N PHE A 9 -13.47 -3.71 -28.40
CA PHE A 9 -13.83 -4.35 -27.14
C PHE A 9 -13.95 -3.35 -25.99
N LEU A 10 -12.94 -2.49 -25.79
CA LEU A 10 -12.95 -1.48 -24.71
C LEU A 10 -14.10 -0.48 -24.87
N ARG A 11 -14.40 -0.05 -26.11
CA ARG A 11 -15.56 0.81 -26.37
C ARG A 11 -16.89 0.13 -26.05
N GLY A 12 -17.00 -1.17 -26.34
CA GLY A 12 -18.18 -1.98 -25.98
C GLY A 12 -18.39 -2.08 -24.47
N LEU A 13 -17.31 -2.01 -23.68
CA LEU A 13 -17.35 -1.93 -22.22
C LEU A 13 -17.54 -0.50 -21.67
N GLY A 14 -17.64 0.51 -22.53
CA GLY A 14 -17.70 1.92 -22.11
C GLY A 14 -16.37 2.48 -21.57
N MET A 15 -15.24 1.81 -21.85
CA MET A 15 -13.91 2.22 -21.39
C MET A 15 -13.19 3.06 -22.45
N ILE A 16 -12.55 4.15 -22.01
CA ILE A 16 -11.69 4.98 -22.84
C ILE A 16 -10.30 4.35 -22.86
N ASN A 17 -9.67 4.32 -24.03
CA ASN A 17 -8.30 3.85 -24.20
C ASN A 17 -7.38 5.06 -24.42
N GLU A 18 -6.59 5.40 -23.39
CA GLU A 18 -5.64 6.50 -23.39
C GLU A 18 -4.20 5.99 -23.40
N TYR A 19 -3.31 6.74 -24.04
CA TYR A 19 -1.89 6.44 -24.12
C TYR A 19 -1.08 7.56 -23.47
N SER A 20 0.03 7.19 -22.83
CA SER A 20 1.04 8.15 -22.38
C SER A 20 1.59 8.96 -23.57
N ARG A 21 1.99 10.20 -23.33
CA ARG A 21 2.54 11.05 -24.39
C ARG A 21 3.90 10.52 -24.85
N PRO A 22 4.21 10.61 -26.16
CA PRO A 22 5.53 10.27 -26.66
C PRO A 22 6.63 11.07 -25.94
N HIS A 23 7.74 10.40 -25.63
CA HIS A 23 8.93 10.98 -25.01
C HIS A 23 8.71 11.57 -23.60
N LEU A 24 7.67 11.14 -22.89
CA LEU A 24 7.39 11.58 -21.54
C LEU A 24 7.25 10.39 -20.57
N PRO A 25 8.37 9.83 -20.07
CA PRO A 25 8.35 8.65 -19.19
C PRO A 25 7.63 8.90 -17.85
N GLN A 26 7.51 10.17 -17.43
CA GLN A 26 6.83 10.56 -16.20
C GLN A 26 5.35 10.14 -16.18
N ASP A 27 4.70 10.06 -17.35
CA ASP A 27 3.30 9.62 -17.45
C ASP A 27 3.13 8.15 -16.98
N SER A 28 4.21 7.35 -16.98
CA SER A 28 4.23 5.94 -16.54
C SER A 28 5.11 5.70 -15.30
N ALA A 29 5.52 6.75 -14.58
CA ALA A 29 6.50 6.64 -13.49
C ALA A 29 6.09 5.63 -12.40
N GLU A 30 4.80 5.53 -12.10
CA GLU A 30 4.31 4.68 -11.02
C GLU A 30 4.39 3.19 -11.34
N ILE A 31 4.03 2.82 -12.57
CA ILE A 31 4.14 1.43 -13.01
C ILE A 31 5.63 1.04 -13.19
N GLU A 32 6.47 1.96 -13.65
CA GLU A 32 7.93 1.75 -13.71
C GLU A 32 8.52 1.52 -12.30
N ARG A 33 8.09 2.32 -11.32
CA ARG A 33 8.51 2.16 -9.93
C ARG A 33 8.08 0.82 -9.35
N PHE A 34 6.86 0.37 -9.66
CA PHE A 34 6.37 -0.94 -9.30
C PHE A 34 7.24 -2.04 -9.91
N PHE A 35 7.47 -2.02 -11.22
CA PHE A 35 8.28 -3.03 -11.90
C PHE A 35 9.71 -3.10 -11.38
N ARG A 36 10.34 -1.95 -11.07
CA ARG A 36 11.65 -1.94 -10.42
C ARG A 36 11.63 -2.66 -9.08
N THR A 37 10.59 -2.42 -8.28
CA THR A 37 10.44 -3.03 -6.95
C THR A 37 10.19 -4.54 -7.05
N LEU A 38 9.35 -4.98 -7.99
CA LEU A 38 9.12 -6.39 -8.29
C LEU A 38 10.42 -7.09 -8.69
N LYS A 39 11.17 -6.50 -9.62
CA LYS A 39 12.43 -7.09 -10.09
C LYS A 39 13.45 -7.26 -8.96
N GLN A 40 13.66 -6.20 -8.17
CA GLN A 40 14.62 -6.23 -7.06
C GLN A 40 14.17 -7.10 -5.88
N GLY A 41 12.86 -7.22 -5.67
CA GLY A 41 12.27 -7.90 -4.53
C GLY A 41 12.03 -9.40 -4.75
N GLU A 42 11.83 -9.82 -6.01
CA GLU A 42 11.40 -11.17 -6.36
C GLU A 42 12.24 -11.72 -7.52
N VAL A 43 12.09 -11.14 -8.72
CA VAL A 43 12.63 -11.73 -9.98
C VAL A 43 14.15 -11.90 -9.98
N TYR A 44 14.90 -11.01 -9.32
CA TYR A 44 16.36 -11.12 -9.24
C TYR A 44 16.85 -11.93 -8.04
N ARG A 45 15.95 -12.36 -7.16
CA ARG A 45 16.28 -13.13 -5.95
C ARG A 45 15.97 -14.61 -6.13
N GLU A 46 14.95 -14.91 -6.92
CA GLU A 46 14.47 -16.27 -7.15
C GLU A 46 15.00 -16.83 -8.47
N GLU A 47 15.20 -18.15 -8.50
CA GLU A 47 15.43 -18.91 -9.72
C GLU A 47 14.18 -19.76 -9.97
N TYR A 48 13.53 -19.57 -11.12
CA TYR A 48 12.33 -20.33 -11.49
C TYR A 48 12.68 -21.43 -12.49
N MET A 49 12.21 -22.64 -12.22
CA MET A 49 12.43 -23.81 -13.07
C MET A 49 11.53 -23.79 -14.29
N ASP A 50 10.33 -23.21 -14.17
CA ASP A 50 9.36 -23.09 -15.25
C ASP A 50 8.45 -21.84 -15.11
N PRO A 51 7.71 -21.47 -16.18
CA PRO A 51 6.88 -20.27 -16.15
C PRO A 51 5.68 -20.31 -15.18
N TYR A 52 5.21 -21.49 -14.78
CA TYR A 52 4.13 -21.63 -13.80
C TYR A 52 4.64 -21.30 -12.40
N GLU A 53 5.81 -21.79 -12.04
CA GLU A 53 6.46 -21.43 -10.78
C GLU A 53 6.72 -19.91 -10.69
N ALA A 54 7.24 -19.31 -11.77
CA ALA A 54 7.42 -17.87 -11.85
C ALA A 54 6.11 -17.09 -11.67
N ARG A 55 5.00 -17.61 -12.24
CA ARG A 55 3.68 -17.00 -12.10
C ARG A 55 3.22 -17.02 -10.64
N ASP A 56 3.44 -18.12 -9.94
CA ASP A 56 3.01 -18.27 -8.55
C ASP A 56 3.86 -17.40 -7.61
N GLY A 57 5.19 -17.39 -7.77
CA GLY A 57 6.10 -16.52 -7.02
C GLY A 57 5.78 -15.03 -7.20
N ILE A 58 5.63 -14.59 -8.46
CA ILE A 58 5.24 -13.21 -8.77
C ILE A 58 3.85 -12.88 -8.21
N SER A 59 2.89 -13.81 -8.27
CA SER A 59 1.55 -13.59 -7.71
C SER A 59 1.59 -13.41 -6.19
N TYR A 60 2.38 -14.22 -5.50
CA TYR A 60 2.62 -14.08 -4.06
C TYR A 60 3.29 -12.73 -3.73
N PHE A 61 4.30 -12.33 -4.51
CA PHE A 61 4.93 -11.03 -4.32
C PHE A 61 3.93 -9.87 -4.48
N ILE A 62 3.02 -9.95 -5.46
CA ILE A 62 1.98 -8.94 -5.68
C ILE A 62 1.02 -8.88 -4.48
N GLU A 63 0.61 -10.03 -3.93
CA GLU A 63 -0.21 -10.09 -2.71
C GLU A 63 0.50 -9.40 -1.54
N TYR A 64 1.77 -9.75 -1.32
CA TYR A 64 2.61 -9.12 -0.31
C TYR A 64 2.75 -7.60 -0.51
N TYR A 65 3.01 -7.16 -1.75
CA TYR A 65 3.19 -5.75 -2.10
C TYR A 65 1.92 -4.93 -1.80
N ASN A 66 0.75 -5.47 -2.11
CA ASN A 66 -0.54 -4.79 -1.99
C ASN A 66 -1.13 -4.82 -0.57
N HIS A 67 -0.93 -5.91 0.17
CA HIS A 67 -1.63 -6.13 1.43
C HIS A 67 -0.75 -6.07 2.68
N ARG A 68 0.57 -6.21 2.55
CA ARG A 68 1.46 -6.35 3.72
C ARG A 68 2.58 -5.32 3.75
N ARG A 69 3.13 -4.93 2.59
CA ARG A 69 4.26 -3.99 2.51
C ARG A 69 3.78 -2.54 2.65
N PRO A 70 4.21 -1.78 3.68
CA PRO A 70 3.93 -0.35 3.77
C PRO A 70 4.82 0.46 2.82
N HIS A 71 4.28 1.52 2.23
CA HIS A 71 5.00 2.35 1.25
C HIS A 71 5.17 3.78 1.74
N GLN A 72 6.41 4.26 1.74
CA GLN A 72 6.76 5.60 2.19
C GLN A 72 6.02 6.70 1.41
N GLY A 73 5.89 6.56 0.08
CA GLY A 73 5.26 7.56 -0.79
C GLY A 73 3.78 7.83 -0.48
N ILE A 74 3.12 6.92 0.25
CA ILE A 74 1.71 7.05 0.64
C ILE A 74 1.51 7.18 2.16
N GLY A 75 2.59 7.40 2.91
CA GLY A 75 2.54 7.60 4.36
C GLY A 75 2.67 6.32 5.18
N PHE A 76 3.44 5.34 4.68
CA PHE A 76 3.67 4.04 5.31
C PHE A 76 2.38 3.25 5.56
N VAL A 77 1.47 3.28 4.59
CA VAL A 77 0.30 2.41 4.51
C VAL A 77 0.48 1.45 3.34
N THR A 78 -0.32 0.39 3.28
CA THR A 78 -0.32 -0.52 2.15
C THR A 78 -1.13 0.07 0.98
N PRO A 79 -0.87 -0.35 -0.27
CA PRO A 79 -1.67 0.10 -1.41
C PRO A 79 -3.15 -0.25 -1.24
N TYR A 80 -3.46 -1.41 -0.65
CA TYR A 80 -4.84 -1.83 -0.39
C TYR A 80 -5.53 -0.93 0.65
N GLU A 81 -4.85 -0.58 1.75
CA GLU A 81 -5.39 0.36 2.75
C GLU A 81 -5.71 1.72 2.13
N ARG A 82 -4.87 2.18 1.20
CA ARG A 82 -5.11 3.44 0.50
C ARG A 82 -6.24 3.35 -0.54
N LEU A 83 -6.31 2.24 -1.28
CA LEU A 83 -7.39 2.01 -2.24
C LEU A 83 -8.76 1.94 -1.54
N THR A 84 -8.81 1.34 -0.36
CA THR A 84 -10.04 1.19 0.44
C THR A 84 -10.34 2.38 1.34
N GLY A 85 -9.46 3.39 1.39
CA GLY A 85 -9.61 4.60 2.22
C GLY A 85 -9.38 4.39 3.72
N GLN A 86 -8.88 3.23 4.13
CA GLN A 86 -8.52 2.92 5.52
C GLN A 86 -7.31 3.73 6.00
N ASP A 87 -6.48 4.21 5.06
CA ASP A 87 -5.27 4.96 5.35
C ASP A 87 -5.52 6.24 6.16
N GLU A 88 -6.67 6.90 5.98
CA GLU A 88 -7.05 8.09 6.73
C GLU A 88 -7.16 7.82 8.24
N HIS A 89 -7.78 6.71 8.63
CA HIS A 89 -7.91 6.32 10.04
C HIS A 89 -6.53 5.99 10.63
N ILE A 90 -5.75 5.19 9.90
CA ILE A 90 -4.39 4.77 10.31
C ILE A 90 -3.49 5.99 10.53
N LYS A 91 -3.52 6.96 9.61
CA LYS A 91 -2.71 8.19 9.71
C LYS A 91 -3.15 9.06 10.89
N LYS A 92 -4.46 9.18 11.16
CA LYS A 92 -4.98 9.91 12.31
C LYS A 92 -4.52 9.28 13.62
N GLU A 93 -4.65 7.96 13.76
CA GLU A 93 -4.23 7.22 14.95
C GLU A 93 -2.72 7.39 15.21
N ARG A 94 -1.89 7.23 14.18
CA ARG A 94 -0.44 7.46 14.29
C ARG A 94 -0.10 8.87 14.77
N LYS A 95 -0.84 9.87 14.31
CA LYS A 95 -0.65 11.26 14.75
C LYS A 95 -1.01 11.43 16.23
N ILE A 96 -2.10 10.85 16.67
CA ILE A 96 -2.51 10.86 18.08
C ILE A 96 -1.46 10.17 18.96
N ASN A 97 -0.99 8.98 18.56
CA ASN A 97 0.01 8.21 19.30
C ASN A 97 1.34 8.98 19.41
N SER A 98 1.76 9.67 18.35
CA SER A 98 2.95 10.52 18.37
C SER A 98 2.81 11.69 19.35
N LEU A 99 1.66 12.37 19.35
CA LEU A 99 1.37 13.47 20.28
C LEU A 99 1.35 13.00 21.73
N TYR A 100 0.73 11.84 21.98
CA TYR A 100 0.69 11.22 23.30
C TYR A 100 2.10 10.87 23.81
N ALA A 101 2.92 10.21 22.98
CA ALA A 101 4.31 9.90 23.31
C ALA A 101 5.15 11.16 23.56
N GLN A 102 4.95 12.22 22.77
CA GLN A 102 5.59 13.51 23.01
C GLN A 102 5.22 14.09 24.37
N ARG A 103 3.93 14.07 24.72
CA ARG A 103 3.44 14.59 26.01
C ARG A 103 4.00 13.81 27.20
N ILE A 104 4.05 12.47 27.11
CA ILE A 104 4.67 11.64 28.16
C ILE A 104 6.14 12.02 28.33
N ARG A 105 6.91 12.13 27.23
CA ARG A 105 8.33 12.52 27.28
C ARG A 105 8.52 13.88 27.95
N MET A 106 7.71 14.87 27.59
CA MET A 106 7.77 16.20 28.20
C MET A 106 7.45 16.17 29.70
N SER A 107 6.48 15.35 30.12
CA SER A 107 6.11 15.21 31.53
C SER A 107 7.21 14.54 32.35
N LYS A 108 7.76 13.43 31.84
CA LYS A 108 8.91 12.74 32.45
C LYS A 108 10.11 13.68 32.61
N ASN A 109 10.44 14.45 31.57
CA ASN A 109 11.54 15.44 31.62
C ASN A 109 11.30 16.54 32.66
N LYS A 110 10.03 16.86 32.95
CA LYS A 110 9.63 17.84 33.98
C LYS A 110 9.49 17.22 35.38
N GLY A 111 9.80 15.93 35.56
CA GLY A 111 9.66 15.23 36.83
C GLY A 111 8.21 14.95 37.25
N LEU A 112 7.24 15.14 36.35
CA LEU A 112 5.82 14.90 36.62
C LEU A 112 5.45 13.51 36.06
N PHE A 113 5.12 12.56 36.94
CA PHE A 113 4.71 11.21 36.54
C PHE A 113 3.26 11.25 36.03
N LEU A 114 3.06 11.23 34.71
CA LEU A 114 1.72 11.04 34.13
C LEU A 114 1.36 9.56 34.21
N ILE A 115 0.27 9.25 34.92
CA ILE A 115 -0.39 7.94 34.88
C ILE A 115 -0.96 7.78 33.45
N CYS A 116 -0.59 6.68 32.78
CA CYS A 116 -1.15 6.32 31.48
C CYS A 116 -2.65 6.01 31.64
N PRO A 117 -3.55 6.48 30.75
CA PRO A 117 -4.91 6.02 30.77
C PRO A 117 -4.95 4.65 30.09
N GLU A 118 -5.05 3.60 30.89
CA GLU A 118 -5.26 2.20 30.49
C GLU A 118 -6.68 1.96 29.90
N GLU A 119 -7.45 3.01 29.55
CA GLU A 119 -8.91 2.88 29.33
C GLU A 119 -9.41 3.19 27.92
N THR A 120 -8.57 3.52 26.94
CA THR A 120 -9.05 3.82 25.56
C THR A 120 -8.78 2.75 24.52
N MET A 121 -8.17 1.61 24.89
CA MET A 121 -7.87 0.50 23.96
C MET A 121 -8.85 -0.70 24.04
N SER A 122 -9.99 -0.59 24.73
CA SER A 122 -10.98 -1.68 24.85
C SER A 122 -12.24 -1.52 23.98
N LEU A 123 -12.42 -0.40 23.27
CA LEU A 123 -13.67 -0.15 22.53
C LEU A 123 -13.64 -0.49 21.03
N THR A 124 -12.50 -0.93 20.48
CA THR A 124 -12.41 -1.36 19.06
C THR A 124 -12.35 -2.87 18.86
N SER A 125 -12.29 -3.67 19.92
CA SER A 125 -12.20 -5.15 19.87
C SER A 125 -13.53 -5.89 20.02
N LEU A 126 -14.68 -5.20 20.06
CA LEU A 126 -16.01 -5.82 20.24
C LEU A 126 -16.93 -5.81 19.00
N ASN A 127 -16.44 -5.48 17.80
CA ASN A 127 -17.18 -5.65 16.55
C ASN A 127 -16.50 -6.60 15.56
N LYS A 128 -16.08 -7.77 16.06
CA LYS A 128 -15.94 -9.00 15.28
C LYS A 128 -16.95 -10.00 15.81
N ASN A 129 -18.18 -9.92 15.31
CA ASN A 129 -19.20 -10.99 15.24
C ASN A 129 -20.54 -10.33 14.88
N ILE A 130 -20.83 -10.27 13.58
CA ILE A 130 -22.09 -10.58 12.88
C ILE A 130 -21.76 -10.59 11.38
#